data_AF-A0A2R7RF15-F1
#
_entry.id   AF-A0A2R7RF15-F1
#
_cell.length_a   1.000
_cell.length_b   1.000
_cell.length_c   1.000
_cell.angle_alpha   90.00
_cell.angle_beta   90.00
_cell.angle_gamma   90.00
#
_symmetry.space_group_name_H-M   'P 1'
#
loop_
_entity.id
_entity.type
_entity.pdbx_description
1 polymer ?
#
loop_
_entity_poly.entity_id
_entity_poly.type
_entity_poly.pdbx_seq_one_letter_code
_entity_poly.pdbx_strand_id
1 'polypeptide(L)'
;MGAGRAQAAPDDKTLPTNTYIPAAEKATPSGVATLDANAKILPAQLPDLSATILAEGGTVFASQSKLATNSITRRTEETKRQHAYARSLAKEAAGKPLPTSPSLVTVNGDQAARIQWPARWNYSTPLPLVIQFKGTDAGGDKFYEASLPNAASELGVAIATANFHGNSYGSPSALADARALYEYALTKAPISGVILHGTSMGGLGALNAVTMGVFPDALGIFLSDPVVDLRQRYDAGGGRDALIRTAYGIAPNSSDYAAKTAGYDPALRTAADFNGVPIFIVGSSNDNVVPLALHGQKLKDKLNGFSKATLLDTHVFGHSGGPSFPVPEFKLFLLEVTGGPLALPEQAVAQGKPVIFDLDPNALAFDNGADITTWSSERGSVPITISTRGTNYPKMSTAGPGGRKIATFDAAMGQSLSSALGVSMINQPVTYALITRIRAVGSQRILASPSTSHYHLIHTQVGDVGVRAAVSTTADAQSMIDNTVTLTNLWRVVIVAFDGSSSRLKSDSGAVVSGTTNMNTSDGVKLGANGVGSSYFTGDIARVLAISGAMSASDMTDWAAELAVEYGI
;
A
#
# COMPACT_ATOMS: atom_id res chain seq x y z
N MET A 1 9.88 63.44 15.77
CA MET A 1 8.77 63.97 14.95
C MET A 1 7.48 63.59 15.66
N GLY A 2 6.81 64.58 16.27
CA GLY A 2 5.63 64.37 17.13
C GLY A 2 4.35 64.21 16.32
N ALA A 3 3.47 63.32 16.77
CA ALA A 3 2.16 63.08 16.18
C ALA A 3 1.27 64.32 16.33
N GLY A 4 0.89 64.91 15.18
CA GLY A 4 -0.05 66.02 15.09
C GLY A 4 -1.46 65.57 15.48
N ARG A 5 -2.12 66.37 16.33
CA ARG A 5 -3.53 66.22 16.68
C ARG A 5 -4.39 66.60 15.47
N ALA A 6 -5.47 65.84 15.25
CA ALA A 6 -6.48 66.16 14.25
C ALA A 6 -7.12 67.53 14.54
N GLN A 7 -7.03 68.43 13.57
CA GLN A 7 -7.60 69.77 13.60
C GLN A 7 -9.01 69.71 12.99
N ALA A 8 -10.02 70.11 13.77
CA ALA A 8 -11.40 70.26 13.29
C ALA A 8 -11.49 71.41 12.26
N ALA A 9 -12.41 71.27 11.31
CA ALA A 9 -12.58 72.18 10.17
C ALA A 9 -12.99 73.61 10.59
N PRO A 10 -12.68 74.64 9.77
CA PRO A 10 -12.69 76.05 10.20
C PRO A 10 -14.07 76.70 10.38
N ASP A 11 -15.17 76.03 10.02
CA ASP A 11 -16.50 76.65 9.94
C ASP A 11 -17.40 76.37 11.16
N ASP A 12 -16.87 75.78 12.24
CA ASP A 12 -17.64 75.48 13.45
C ASP A 12 -17.57 76.61 14.50
N LYS A 13 -17.92 77.83 14.08
CA LYS A 13 -18.05 78.99 14.96
C LYS A 13 -19.45 79.58 14.88
N THR A 14 -20.36 79.00 15.65
CA THR A 14 -21.36 79.67 16.52
C THR A 14 -22.26 78.60 17.15
N LEU A 15 -21.68 77.75 18.01
CA LEU A 15 -22.51 76.95 18.91
C LEU A 15 -23.10 77.87 19.99
N PRO A 16 -24.42 77.87 20.22
CA PRO A 16 -25.01 78.60 21.32
C PRO A 16 -24.40 78.10 22.63
N THR A 17 -23.90 79.00 23.45
CA THR A 17 -23.50 78.77 24.84
C THR A 17 -24.74 78.48 25.69
N ASN A 18 -25.35 77.32 25.47
CA ASN A 18 -26.26 76.64 26.38
C ASN A 18 -26.14 75.13 26.15
N THR A 19 -25.03 74.57 26.62
CA THR A 19 -24.74 73.14 26.71
C THR A 19 -25.57 72.46 27.81
N TYR A 20 -26.84 72.84 27.95
CA TYR A 20 -27.75 72.21 28.89
C TYR A 20 -28.59 71.18 28.13
N ILE A 21 -28.16 69.92 28.20
CA ILE A 21 -29.05 68.79 27.95
C ILE A 21 -29.83 68.59 29.25
N PRO A 22 -31.16 68.79 29.26
CA PRO A 22 -31.99 68.56 30.45
C PRO A 22 -31.71 67.18 31.06
N ALA A 23 -31.69 67.10 32.39
CA ALA A 23 -31.46 65.81 33.06
C ALA A 23 -32.46 64.72 32.63
N ALA A 24 -33.68 65.12 32.22
CA ALA A 24 -34.71 64.23 31.67
C ALA A 24 -34.36 63.64 30.28
N GLU A 25 -33.41 64.21 29.57
CA GLU A 25 -32.97 63.74 28.24
C GLU A 25 -31.69 62.89 28.30
N LYS A 26 -31.07 62.77 29.48
CA LYS A 26 -29.94 61.87 29.71
C LYS A 26 -30.44 60.49 30.10
N ALA A 27 -29.85 59.45 29.53
CA ALA A 27 -30.16 58.05 29.87
C ALA A 27 -31.60 57.60 29.61
N THR A 28 -32.38 58.36 28.84
CA THR A 28 -33.73 57.97 28.42
C THR A 28 -33.73 57.35 27.02
N PRO A 29 -34.69 56.46 26.70
CA PRO A 29 -34.85 55.96 25.34
C PRO A 29 -34.99 57.12 24.35
N SER A 30 -34.20 57.12 23.27
CA SER A 30 -34.10 58.21 22.27
C SER A 30 -33.49 59.54 22.77
N GLY A 31 -32.94 59.58 23.99
CA GLY A 31 -32.20 60.71 24.54
C GLY A 31 -30.69 60.64 24.25
N VAL A 32 -29.91 61.50 24.92
CA VAL A 32 -28.45 61.57 24.76
C VAL A 32 -27.74 60.59 25.72
N ALA A 33 -26.84 59.77 25.17
CA ALA A 33 -26.03 58.83 25.94
C ALA A 33 -25.20 59.57 27.01
N THR A 34 -25.12 59.00 28.21
CA THR A 34 -24.33 59.55 29.31
C THR A 34 -22.99 58.84 29.35
N LEU A 35 -21.91 59.60 29.38
CA LEU A 35 -20.57 59.06 29.48
C LEU A 35 -20.15 58.92 30.94
N ASP A 36 -19.39 57.88 31.25
CA ASP A 36 -18.70 57.70 32.52
C ASP A 36 -17.47 58.62 32.65
N ALA A 37 -16.78 58.53 33.80
CA ALA A 37 -15.57 59.32 34.06
C ALA A 37 -14.42 59.04 33.07
N ASN A 38 -14.49 57.96 32.29
CA ASN A 38 -13.52 57.58 31.26
C ASN A 38 -14.01 57.92 29.84
N ALA A 39 -15.07 58.73 29.72
CA ALA A 39 -15.71 59.09 28.46
C ALA A 39 -16.31 57.89 27.69
N LYS A 40 -16.77 56.84 28.38
CA LYS A 40 -17.44 55.66 27.79
C LYS A 40 -18.93 55.64 28.09
N ILE A 41 -19.73 55.11 27.16
CA ILE A 41 -21.16 54.87 27.38
C ILE A 41 -21.33 53.80 28.46
N LEU A 42 -22.20 54.06 29.45
CA LEU A 42 -22.49 53.09 30.52
C LEU A 42 -23.13 51.81 29.94
N PRO A 43 -22.73 50.60 30.38
CA PRO A 43 -23.28 49.34 29.86
C PRO A 43 -24.81 49.24 29.91
N ALA A 44 -25.45 49.87 30.91
CA ALA A 44 -26.90 49.92 31.05
C ALA A 44 -27.63 50.74 29.97
N GLN A 45 -26.90 51.52 29.17
CA GLN A 45 -27.42 52.30 28.04
C GLN A 45 -27.13 51.63 26.69
N LEU A 46 -26.37 50.52 26.67
CA LEU A 46 -26.16 49.75 25.46
C LEU A 46 -27.39 48.87 25.21
N PRO A 47 -27.87 48.76 23.96
CA PRO A 47 -28.91 47.80 23.63
C PRO A 47 -28.46 46.39 24.03
N ASP A 48 -29.39 45.56 24.50
CA ASP A 48 -29.11 44.14 24.69
C ASP A 48 -28.96 43.46 23.32
N LEU A 49 -27.71 43.35 22.87
CA LEU A 49 -27.37 42.75 21.58
C LEU A 49 -27.45 41.21 21.61
N SER A 50 -27.71 40.59 22.77
CA SER A 50 -27.76 39.13 22.88
C SER A 50 -28.93 38.54 22.07
N ALA A 51 -30.05 39.26 21.95
CA ALA A 51 -31.20 38.83 21.15
C ALA A 51 -30.98 39.01 19.63
N THR A 52 -30.32 40.10 19.21
CA THR A 52 -30.10 40.41 17.79
C THR A 52 -29.02 39.53 17.16
N ILE A 53 -27.95 39.23 17.91
CA ILE A 53 -26.84 38.38 17.42
C ILE A 53 -27.29 36.92 17.25
N LEU A 54 -28.25 36.42 18.05
CA LEU A 54 -28.78 35.06 17.90
C LEU A 54 -29.71 34.92 16.68
N ALA A 55 -30.45 35.96 16.30
CA ALA A 55 -31.37 35.92 15.16
C ALA A 55 -30.66 35.99 13.80
N GLU A 56 -29.66 36.87 13.65
CA GLU A 56 -28.89 36.98 12.40
C GLU A 56 -27.75 35.96 12.31
N GLY A 57 -27.08 35.64 13.43
CA GLY A 57 -26.04 34.61 13.46
C GLY A 57 -26.61 33.22 13.14
N GLY A 58 -27.71 32.83 13.80
CA GLY A 58 -28.30 31.49 13.61
C GLY A 58 -28.80 31.23 12.18
N THR A 59 -29.31 32.25 11.49
CA THR A 59 -29.81 32.13 10.12
C THR A 59 -28.68 32.14 9.08
N VAL A 60 -27.62 32.91 9.29
CA VAL A 60 -26.44 32.93 8.41
C VAL A 60 -25.64 31.62 8.54
N PHE A 61 -25.44 31.10 9.75
CA PHE A 61 -24.75 29.82 9.94
C PHE A 61 -25.57 28.63 9.42
N ALA A 62 -26.90 28.63 9.60
CA ALA A 62 -27.75 27.57 9.07
C ALA A 62 -27.81 27.58 7.53
N SER A 63 -27.78 28.76 6.89
CA SER A 63 -27.77 28.87 5.43
C SER A 63 -26.43 28.45 4.83
N GLN A 64 -25.29 28.85 5.42
CA GLN A 64 -23.96 28.40 5.00
C GLN A 64 -23.75 26.89 5.21
N SER A 65 -24.23 26.34 6.32
CA SER A 65 -24.19 24.90 6.60
C SER A 65 -25.03 24.10 5.59
N LYS A 66 -26.23 24.57 5.25
CA LYS A 66 -27.08 23.95 4.21
C LYS A 66 -26.46 24.05 2.81
N LEU A 67 -25.84 25.17 2.47
CA LEU A 67 -25.12 25.36 1.20
C LEU A 67 -23.92 24.41 1.10
N ALA A 68 -23.13 24.28 2.17
CA ALA A 68 -22.01 23.35 2.24
C ALA A 68 -22.49 21.90 2.07
N THR A 69 -23.53 21.49 2.80
CA THR A 69 -24.13 20.14 2.72
C THR A 69 -24.64 19.83 1.31
N ASN A 70 -25.41 20.74 0.71
CA ASN A 70 -25.91 20.57 -0.67
C ASN A 70 -24.76 20.50 -1.70
N SER A 71 -23.68 21.25 -1.49
CA SER A 71 -22.50 21.19 -2.36
C SER A 71 -21.74 19.87 -2.25
N ILE A 72 -21.71 19.28 -1.05
CA ILE A 72 -21.10 17.96 -0.82
C ILE A 72 -21.96 16.88 -1.47
N THR A 73 -23.27 16.88 -1.24
CA THR A 73 -24.19 15.90 -1.84
C THR A 73 -24.17 15.93 -3.37
N ARG A 74 -24.17 17.11 -3.99
CA ARG A 74 -24.06 17.23 -5.46
C ARG A 74 -22.74 16.66 -5.99
N ARG A 75 -21.62 16.95 -5.32
CA ARG A 75 -20.31 16.38 -5.69
C ARG A 75 -20.33 14.85 -5.59
N THR A 76 -20.90 14.30 -4.53
CA THR A 76 -21.02 12.85 -4.34
C THR A 76 -21.80 12.18 -5.47
N GLU A 77 -22.94 12.74 -5.87
CA GLU A 77 -23.76 12.16 -6.95
C GLU A 77 -23.10 12.30 -8.33
N GLU A 78 -22.40 13.40 -8.59
CA GLU A 78 -21.65 13.57 -9.83
C GLU A 78 -20.48 12.58 -9.92
N THR A 79 -19.73 12.38 -8.84
CA THR A 79 -18.68 11.37 -8.77
C THR A 79 -19.22 9.95 -8.97
N LYS A 80 -20.38 9.61 -8.41
CA LYS A 80 -21.04 8.31 -8.66
C LYS A 80 -21.40 8.11 -10.14
N ARG A 81 -21.92 9.15 -10.81
CA ARG A 81 -22.23 9.09 -12.25
C ARG A 81 -20.97 8.91 -13.10
N GLN A 82 -19.91 9.66 -12.79
CA GLN A 82 -18.62 9.52 -13.47
C GLN A 82 -18.05 8.10 -13.29
N HIS A 83 -18.20 7.51 -12.10
CA HIS A 83 -17.84 6.12 -11.83
C HIS A 83 -18.63 5.09 -12.63
N ALA A 84 -19.94 5.29 -12.77
CA ALA A 84 -20.77 4.40 -13.57
C ALA A 84 -20.33 4.45 -15.05
N TYR A 85 -20.03 5.64 -15.56
CA TYR A 85 -19.55 5.86 -16.92
C TYR A 85 -18.13 5.30 -17.15
N ALA A 86 -17.21 5.53 -16.22
CA ALA A 86 -15.88 4.94 -16.23
C ALA A 86 -15.95 3.40 -16.23
N ARG A 87 -16.82 2.81 -15.41
CA ARG A 87 -17.02 1.36 -15.39
C ARG A 87 -17.61 0.82 -16.69
N SER A 88 -18.48 1.56 -17.38
CA SER A 88 -18.93 1.15 -18.72
C SER A 88 -17.80 1.20 -19.75
N LEU A 89 -16.97 2.24 -19.74
CA LEU A 89 -15.80 2.34 -20.63
C LEU A 89 -14.76 1.23 -20.34
N ALA A 90 -14.50 0.93 -19.07
CA ALA A 90 -13.60 -0.15 -18.69
C ALA A 90 -14.13 -1.54 -19.13
N LYS A 91 -15.46 -1.74 -19.12
CA LYS A 91 -16.08 -2.94 -19.69
C LYS A 91 -15.91 -3.03 -21.21
N GLU A 92 -15.98 -1.92 -21.93
CA GLU A 92 -15.71 -1.88 -23.38
C GLU A 92 -14.22 -2.11 -23.70
N ALA A 93 -13.32 -1.72 -22.80
CA ALA A 93 -11.89 -1.98 -22.89
C ALA A 93 -11.49 -3.42 -22.46
N ALA A 94 -12.39 -4.15 -21.80
CA ALA A 94 -12.13 -5.49 -21.31
C ALA A 94 -11.71 -6.43 -22.46
N GLY A 95 -10.59 -7.13 -22.28
CA GLY A 95 -10.01 -8.03 -23.28
C GLY A 95 -8.85 -7.44 -24.10
N LYS A 96 -8.57 -6.12 -24.00
CA LYS A 96 -7.33 -5.55 -24.54
C LYS A 96 -6.21 -5.66 -23.49
N PRO A 97 -5.01 -6.15 -23.86
CA PRO A 97 -3.88 -6.17 -22.93
C PRO A 97 -3.51 -4.75 -22.53
N LEU A 98 -3.21 -4.52 -21.25
CA LEU A 98 -2.66 -3.25 -20.79
C LEU A 98 -1.28 -3.01 -21.45
N PRO A 99 -0.87 -1.74 -21.62
CA PRO A 99 0.47 -1.42 -22.07
C PRO A 99 1.52 -2.06 -21.15
N THR A 100 2.46 -2.79 -21.74
CA THR A 100 3.58 -3.41 -21.01
C THR A 100 4.63 -2.40 -20.58
N SER A 101 4.67 -1.24 -21.25
CA SER A 101 5.54 -0.12 -20.92
C SER A 101 4.75 1.00 -20.23
N PRO A 102 5.40 1.78 -19.35
CA PRO A 102 4.79 2.98 -18.78
C PRO A 102 4.25 3.90 -19.88
N SER A 103 2.99 4.29 -19.75
CA SER A 103 2.33 5.17 -20.71
C SER A 103 2.64 6.61 -20.37
N LEU A 104 3.25 7.34 -21.31
CA LEU A 104 3.33 8.80 -21.26
C LEU A 104 2.06 9.38 -21.86
N VAL A 105 1.39 10.24 -21.10
CA VAL A 105 0.07 10.78 -21.44
C VAL A 105 0.02 12.25 -21.06
N THR A 106 -0.85 13.01 -21.70
CA THR A 106 -1.14 14.39 -21.29
C THR A 106 -2.51 14.42 -20.64
N VAL A 107 -2.59 14.96 -19.43
CA VAL A 107 -3.84 15.17 -18.69
C VAL A 107 -4.09 16.66 -18.55
N ASN A 108 -5.36 17.05 -18.43
CA ASN A 108 -5.77 18.44 -18.25
C ASN A 108 -5.17 19.44 -19.28
N GLY A 109 -5.01 19.01 -20.54
CA GLY A 109 -4.56 19.85 -21.65
C GLY A 109 -3.05 19.85 -21.90
N ASP A 110 -2.22 20.02 -20.86
CA ASP A 110 -0.79 20.23 -21.00
C ASP A 110 0.08 19.53 -19.94
N GLN A 111 -0.54 18.80 -18.99
CA GLN A 111 0.21 18.17 -17.90
C GLN A 111 0.70 16.79 -18.31
N ALA A 112 2.01 16.69 -18.55
CA ALA A 112 2.65 15.41 -18.76
C ALA A 112 2.44 14.52 -17.54
N ALA A 113 1.99 13.29 -17.79
CA ALA A 113 1.73 12.28 -16.79
C ALA A 113 2.25 10.92 -17.24
N ARG A 114 2.49 10.08 -16.25
CA ARG A 114 2.98 8.73 -16.44
C ARG A 114 2.13 7.78 -15.63
N ILE A 115 1.77 6.66 -16.26
CA ILE A 115 1.11 5.54 -15.58
C ILE A 115 1.89 4.27 -15.89
N GLN A 116 2.25 3.53 -14.85
CA GLN A 116 2.80 2.20 -14.94
C GLN A 116 1.76 1.21 -14.42
N TRP A 117 1.39 0.30 -15.31
CA TRP A 117 0.45 -0.77 -15.02
C TRP A 117 1.21 -1.97 -14.44
N PRO A 118 0.61 -2.73 -13.51
CA PRO A 118 1.23 -3.94 -13.03
C PRO A 118 1.31 -4.96 -14.16
N ALA A 119 2.39 -5.73 -14.18
CA ALA A 119 2.53 -6.83 -15.13
C ALA A 119 1.37 -7.82 -14.97
N ARG A 120 0.85 -8.33 -16.10
CA ARG A 120 -0.12 -9.44 -16.15
C ARG A 120 -1.46 -9.19 -15.45
N TRP A 121 -1.91 -7.94 -15.39
CA TRP A 121 -3.26 -7.64 -14.91
C TRP A 121 -4.36 -8.36 -15.73
N ASN A 122 -5.41 -8.80 -15.03
CA ASN A 122 -6.62 -9.38 -15.61
C ASN A 122 -7.81 -8.42 -15.41
N TYR A 123 -8.56 -8.16 -16.48
CA TYR A 123 -9.75 -7.31 -16.51
C TYR A 123 -10.88 -7.72 -15.56
N SER A 124 -10.86 -8.95 -15.04
CA SER A 124 -11.84 -9.41 -14.05
C SER A 124 -11.69 -8.77 -12.67
N THR A 125 -10.53 -8.18 -12.36
CA THR A 125 -10.22 -7.70 -11.00
C THR A 125 -9.92 -6.20 -11.02
N PRO A 126 -10.74 -5.36 -10.35
CA PRO A 126 -10.44 -3.94 -10.19
C PRO A 126 -9.08 -3.69 -9.53
N LEU A 127 -8.27 -2.78 -10.11
CA LEU A 127 -6.91 -2.46 -9.67
C LEU A 127 -6.90 -1.36 -8.62
N PRO A 128 -6.11 -1.49 -7.55
CA PRO A 128 -5.73 -0.31 -6.78
C PRO A 128 -4.79 0.56 -7.61
N LEU A 129 -4.90 1.87 -7.42
CA LEU A 129 -4.05 2.87 -8.07
C LEU A 129 -3.32 3.71 -7.03
N VAL A 130 -2.00 3.73 -7.07
CA VAL A 130 -1.19 4.71 -6.35
C VAL A 130 -1.08 5.99 -7.18
N ILE A 131 -1.47 7.13 -6.64
CA ILE A 131 -1.18 8.45 -7.22
C ILE A 131 -0.08 9.11 -6.38
N GLN A 132 1.08 9.32 -6.99
CA GLN A 132 2.23 9.96 -6.34
C GLN A 132 2.20 11.47 -6.54
N PHE A 133 2.32 12.23 -5.45
CA PHE A 133 2.59 13.67 -5.41
C PHE A 133 4.03 13.90 -4.96
N LYS A 134 4.78 14.72 -5.71
CA LYS A 134 6.20 15.00 -5.44
C LYS A 134 6.42 16.38 -4.79
N GLY A 135 7.58 16.53 -4.15
CA GLY A 135 7.94 17.71 -3.35
C GLY A 135 8.54 18.90 -4.10
N THR A 136 9.19 18.69 -5.24
CA THR A 136 9.78 19.75 -6.08
C THR A 136 9.97 19.26 -7.52
N ASP A 137 9.80 20.17 -8.49
CA ASP A 137 10.25 20.06 -9.88
C ASP A 137 9.90 18.74 -10.58
N ALA A 138 8.59 18.45 -10.69
CA ALA A 138 8.11 17.39 -11.58
C ALA A 138 8.34 17.70 -13.09
N GLY A 139 8.96 18.84 -13.42
CA GLY A 139 9.25 19.31 -14.78
C GLY A 139 10.42 18.62 -15.50
N GLY A 140 10.77 17.38 -15.15
CA GLY A 140 11.81 16.61 -15.86
C GLY A 140 11.48 15.12 -15.92
N ASP A 141 12.25 14.34 -16.68
CA ASP A 141 12.04 12.89 -16.97
C ASP A 141 11.89 11.97 -15.73
N LYS A 142 12.15 12.50 -14.53
CA LYS A 142 12.03 11.79 -13.27
C LYS A 142 10.59 11.81 -12.76
N PHE A 143 9.69 11.12 -13.46
CA PHE A 143 8.27 11.01 -13.07
C PHE A 143 8.07 10.28 -11.73
N TYR A 144 8.87 9.25 -11.41
CA TYR A 144 8.72 8.44 -10.19
C TYR A 144 9.88 8.57 -9.21
N GLU A 145 9.66 8.21 -7.94
CA GLU A 145 10.77 7.74 -7.09
C GLU A 145 11.22 6.37 -7.59
N ALA A 146 12.53 6.14 -7.72
CA ALA A 146 13.07 5.04 -8.52
C ALA A 146 12.58 3.63 -8.12
N SER A 147 12.25 3.42 -6.83
CA SER A 147 11.81 2.14 -6.28
C SER A 147 10.28 1.97 -6.21
N LEU A 148 9.52 3.06 -6.28
CA LEU A 148 8.07 3.06 -6.04
C LEU A 148 7.30 2.23 -7.10
N PRO A 149 7.60 2.33 -8.41
CA PRO A 149 6.86 1.57 -9.41
C PRO A 149 7.09 0.06 -9.34
N ASN A 150 8.30 -0.38 -8.99
CA ASN A 150 8.59 -1.80 -8.82
C ASN A 150 7.82 -2.35 -7.61
N ALA A 151 7.88 -1.65 -6.47
CA ALA A 151 7.17 -2.06 -5.26
C ALA A 151 5.65 -2.17 -5.47
N ALA A 152 5.04 -1.23 -6.20
CA ALA A 152 3.61 -1.28 -6.55
C ALA A 152 3.31 -2.40 -7.56
N SER A 153 4.11 -2.52 -8.63
CA SER A 153 3.90 -3.53 -9.68
C SER A 153 4.01 -4.96 -9.15
N GLU A 154 4.94 -5.22 -8.24
CA GLU A 154 5.13 -6.53 -7.58
C GLU A 154 3.91 -6.94 -6.76
N LEU A 155 3.04 -6.01 -6.37
CA LEU A 155 1.81 -6.27 -5.64
C LEU A 155 0.55 -6.17 -6.52
N GLY A 156 0.70 -6.02 -7.84
CA GLY A 156 -0.46 -5.89 -8.72
C GLY A 156 -1.15 -4.53 -8.59
N VAL A 157 -0.44 -3.51 -8.13
CA VAL A 157 -0.95 -2.14 -7.95
C VAL A 157 -0.47 -1.28 -9.12
N ALA A 158 -1.39 -0.55 -9.76
CA ALA A 158 -1.02 0.45 -10.74
C ALA A 158 -0.43 1.67 -10.05
N ILE A 159 0.49 2.37 -10.71
CA ILE A 159 1.02 3.63 -10.19
C ILE A 159 0.97 4.72 -11.24
N ALA A 160 0.60 5.92 -10.82
CA ALA A 160 0.50 7.09 -11.66
C ALA A 160 1.08 8.32 -10.98
N THR A 161 1.55 9.26 -11.80
CA THR A 161 2.07 10.57 -11.38
C THR A 161 1.92 11.55 -12.53
N ALA A 162 1.85 12.84 -12.24
CA ALA A 162 1.84 13.90 -13.24
C ALA A 162 2.80 15.02 -12.83
N ASN A 163 2.98 15.99 -13.73
CA ASN A 163 3.66 17.23 -13.39
C ASN A 163 2.88 18.05 -12.35
N PHE A 164 1.55 17.91 -12.29
CA PHE A 164 0.65 18.63 -11.38
C PHE A 164 0.83 20.15 -11.41
N HIS A 165 0.98 20.76 -12.59
CA HIS A 165 1.39 22.17 -12.74
C HIS A 165 2.72 22.49 -11.99
N GLY A 166 3.66 21.54 -11.96
CA GLY A 166 4.98 21.67 -11.36
C GLY A 166 4.95 21.82 -9.84
N ASN A 167 5.44 22.96 -9.35
CA ASN A 167 5.57 23.27 -7.93
C ASN A 167 4.24 23.72 -7.30
N SER A 168 3.12 23.06 -7.62
CA SER A 168 1.79 23.52 -7.21
C SER A 168 1.31 23.01 -5.85
N TYR A 169 2.04 22.10 -5.18
CA TYR A 169 1.92 21.82 -3.74
C TYR A 169 0.49 21.60 -3.20
N GLY A 170 -0.32 20.85 -3.93
CA GLY A 170 -1.70 20.56 -3.53
C GLY A 170 -2.69 21.72 -3.70
N SER A 171 -2.34 22.72 -4.51
CA SER A 171 -3.24 23.81 -4.92
C SER A 171 -4.42 23.28 -5.76
N PRO A 172 -5.47 24.09 -6.00
CA PRO A 172 -6.62 23.67 -6.80
C PRO A 172 -6.24 23.08 -8.17
N SER A 173 -5.26 23.67 -8.87
CA SER A 173 -4.81 23.18 -10.18
C SER A 173 -4.13 21.81 -10.08
N ALA A 174 -3.29 21.59 -9.07
CA ALA A 174 -2.67 20.28 -8.84
C ALA A 174 -3.71 19.18 -8.58
N LEU A 175 -4.76 19.49 -7.81
CA LEU A 175 -5.84 18.54 -7.52
C LEU A 175 -6.71 18.27 -8.75
N ALA A 176 -6.92 19.28 -9.61
CA ALA A 176 -7.60 19.09 -10.89
C ALA A 176 -6.83 18.14 -11.82
N ASP A 177 -5.50 18.26 -11.87
CA ASP A 177 -4.66 17.33 -12.64
C ASP A 177 -4.68 15.92 -12.07
N ALA A 178 -4.66 15.78 -10.74
CA ALA A 178 -4.75 14.48 -10.09
C ALA A 178 -6.10 13.80 -10.37
N ARG A 179 -7.19 14.58 -10.42
CA ARG A 179 -8.49 14.08 -10.88
C ARG A 179 -8.45 13.67 -12.34
N ALA A 180 -7.92 14.50 -13.23
CA ALA A 180 -7.81 14.16 -14.66
C ALA A 180 -6.96 12.90 -14.90
N LEU A 181 -5.91 12.69 -14.11
CA LEU A 181 -5.08 11.49 -14.13
C LEU A 181 -5.85 10.25 -13.69
N TYR A 182 -6.62 10.36 -12.61
CA TYR A 182 -7.49 9.28 -12.14
C TYR A 182 -8.58 8.93 -13.18
N GLU A 183 -9.23 9.94 -13.75
CA GLU A 183 -10.23 9.76 -14.81
C GLU A 183 -9.63 9.12 -16.05
N TYR A 184 -8.39 9.48 -16.43
CA TYR A 184 -7.67 8.80 -17.50
C TYR A 184 -7.42 7.32 -17.15
N ALA A 185 -6.95 7.01 -15.94
CA ALA A 185 -6.68 5.64 -15.52
C ALA A 185 -7.94 4.76 -15.58
N LEU A 186 -9.09 5.33 -15.20
CA LEU A 186 -10.40 4.68 -15.31
C LEU A 186 -10.80 4.31 -16.74
N THR A 187 -10.28 5.01 -17.76
CA THR A 187 -10.51 4.62 -19.18
C THR A 187 -9.70 3.39 -19.60
N LYS A 188 -8.72 2.96 -18.79
CA LYS A 188 -7.81 1.86 -19.11
C LYS A 188 -8.09 0.61 -18.29
N ALA A 189 -8.46 0.79 -17.02
CA ALA A 189 -8.78 -0.32 -16.13
C ALA A 189 -9.86 0.09 -15.10
N PRO A 190 -10.71 -0.84 -14.65
CA PRO A 190 -11.51 -0.65 -13.44
C PRO A 190 -10.57 -0.44 -12.25
N ILE A 191 -10.75 0.66 -11.52
CA ILE A 191 -9.96 0.99 -10.33
C ILE A 191 -10.78 0.68 -9.06
N SER A 192 -10.25 -0.12 -8.15
CA SER A 192 -10.90 -0.49 -6.87
C SER A 192 -10.83 0.63 -5.83
N GLY A 193 -9.81 1.47 -5.90
CA GLY A 193 -9.58 2.59 -5.00
C GLY A 193 -8.23 3.24 -5.25
N VAL A 194 -8.02 4.38 -4.60
CA VAL A 194 -6.82 5.20 -4.78
C VAL A 194 -6.00 5.23 -3.50
N ILE A 195 -4.71 4.95 -3.62
CA ILE A 195 -3.72 5.09 -2.57
C ILE A 195 -2.89 6.32 -2.90
N LEU A 196 -2.62 7.16 -1.92
CA LEU A 196 -1.93 8.43 -2.15
C LEU A 196 -0.53 8.34 -1.61
N HIS A 197 0.46 8.65 -2.44
CA HIS A 197 1.84 8.78 -1.99
C HIS A 197 2.24 10.25 -2.03
N GLY A 198 2.78 10.79 -0.95
CA GLY A 198 3.22 12.19 -0.89
C GLY A 198 4.60 12.33 -0.28
N THR A 199 5.54 12.90 -1.04
CA THR A 199 6.92 13.14 -0.55
C THR A 199 7.19 14.64 -0.38
N SER A 200 7.75 15.06 0.76
CA SER A 200 8.08 16.48 1.01
C SER A 200 6.86 17.38 0.80
N MET A 201 6.94 18.44 -0.02
CA MET A 201 5.75 19.25 -0.35
C MET A 201 4.60 18.47 -1.02
N GLY A 202 4.88 17.29 -1.59
CA GLY A 202 3.87 16.39 -2.13
C GLY A 202 2.92 15.84 -1.07
N GLY A 203 3.33 15.87 0.21
CA GLY A 203 2.44 15.56 1.34
C GLY A 203 1.19 16.43 1.37
N LEU A 204 1.30 17.72 1.01
CA LEU A 204 0.16 18.63 0.88
C LEU A 204 -0.81 18.15 -0.20
N GLY A 205 -0.30 17.73 -1.36
CA GLY A 205 -1.12 17.21 -2.46
C GLY A 205 -1.89 15.96 -2.07
N ALA A 206 -1.22 14.99 -1.45
CA ALA A 206 -1.84 13.74 -0.99
C ALA A 206 -2.91 14.00 0.09
N LEU A 207 -2.60 14.82 1.11
CA LEU A 207 -3.55 15.15 2.18
C LEU A 207 -4.74 15.97 1.67
N ASN A 208 -4.49 16.99 0.84
CA ASN A 208 -5.56 17.80 0.26
C ASN A 208 -6.45 16.98 -0.67
N ALA A 209 -5.90 16.00 -1.40
CA ALA A 209 -6.70 15.15 -2.26
C ALA A 209 -7.78 14.35 -1.50
N VAL A 210 -7.47 13.89 -0.27
CA VAL A 210 -8.47 13.26 0.61
C VAL A 210 -9.47 14.28 1.12
N THR A 211 -8.99 15.36 1.77
CA THR A 211 -9.88 16.33 2.44
C THR A 211 -10.78 17.10 1.47
N MET A 212 -10.41 17.19 0.19
CA MET A 212 -11.20 17.80 -0.88
C MET A 212 -12.06 16.80 -1.65
N GLY A 213 -12.01 15.51 -1.30
CA GLY A 213 -12.76 14.46 -2.00
C GLY A 213 -12.38 14.36 -3.47
N VAL A 214 -11.10 14.49 -3.80
CA VAL A 214 -10.60 14.41 -5.19
C VAL A 214 -10.84 13.01 -5.76
N PHE A 215 -10.77 11.98 -4.91
CA PHE A 215 -11.10 10.61 -5.26
C PHE A 215 -12.28 10.13 -4.42
N PRO A 216 -13.19 9.32 -4.98
CA PRO A 216 -14.31 8.76 -4.24
C PRO A 216 -13.89 7.79 -3.14
N ASP A 217 -12.87 6.98 -3.40
CA ASP A 217 -12.44 5.89 -2.52
C ASP A 217 -10.93 5.98 -2.28
N ALA A 218 -10.54 6.76 -1.28
CA ALA A 218 -9.15 6.79 -0.80
C ALA A 218 -8.91 5.61 0.14
N LEU A 219 -8.09 4.64 -0.29
CA LEU A 219 -7.77 3.44 0.49
C LEU A 219 -6.74 3.72 1.58
N GLY A 220 -5.85 4.70 1.36
CA GLY A 220 -4.81 5.05 2.32
C GLY A 220 -3.86 6.13 1.82
N ILE A 221 -3.07 6.69 2.72
CA ILE A 221 -2.01 7.66 2.43
C ILE A 221 -0.66 7.15 2.95
N PHE A 222 0.35 7.11 2.10
CA PHE A 222 1.74 6.89 2.49
C PHE A 222 2.52 8.19 2.29
N LEU A 223 3.21 8.65 3.33
CA LEU A 223 3.87 9.95 3.36
C LEU A 223 5.34 9.80 3.70
N SER A 224 6.21 10.47 2.94
CA SER A 224 7.66 10.44 3.11
C SER A 224 8.20 11.86 3.31
N ASP A 225 8.79 12.14 4.48
CA ASP A 225 9.21 13.48 4.92
C ASP A 225 8.14 14.57 4.65
N PRO A 226 6.86 14.36 4.99
CA PRO A 226 5.77 15.16 4.42
C PRO A 226 5.70 16.56 5.00
N VAL A 227 5.37 17.53 4.15
CA VAL A 227 4.83 18.81 4.58
C VAL A 227 3.35 18.65 4.86
N VAL A 228 2.96 19.08 6.06
CA VAL A 228 1.56 19.06 6.54
C VAL A 228 1.04 20.47 6.79
N ASP A 229 1.93 21.39 7.17
CA ASP A 229 1.61 22.75 7.58
C ASP A 229 2.09 23.72 6.50
N LEU A 230 1.15 24.14 5.65
CA LEU A 230 1.45 25.00 4.51
C LEU A 230 1.93 26.38 5.01
N ARG A 231 1.29 26.91 6.05
CA ARG A 231 1.65 28.21 6.62
C ARG A 231 3.06 28.20 7.21
N GLN A 232 3.43 27.15 7.94
CA GLN A 232 4.78 27.02 8.48
C GLN A 232 5.82 27.05 7.36
N ARG A 233 5.59 26.36 6.23
CA ARG A 233 6.50 26.38 5.08
C ARG A 233 6.55 27.72 4.37
N TYR A 234 5.44 28.44 4.36
CA TYR A 234 5.38 29.80 3.82
C TYR A 234 6.22 30.77 4.66
N ASP A 235 6.00 30.78 5.98
CA ASP A 235 6.65 31.72 6.90
C ASP A 235 8.14 31.42 7.09
N ALA A 236 8.56 30.16 6.95
CA ALA A 236 9.97 29.77 7.01
C ALA A 236 10.84 30.42 5.92
N GLY A 237 10.25 30.91 4.82
CA GLY A 237 10.95 31.61 3.75
C GLY A 237 11.89 30.70 2.93
N GLY A 238 13.09 31.19 2.62
CA GLY A 238 14.10 30.44 1.87
C GLY A 238 13.72 30.16 0.41
N GLY A 239 12.87 31.00 -0.20
CA GLY A 239 12.38 30.85 -1.57
C GLY A 239 11.13 29.96 -1.69
N ARG A 240 10.77 29.22 -0.64
CA ARG A 240 9.55 28.38 -0.64
C ARG A 240 8.28 29.23 -0.62
N ASP A 241 8.32 30.36 0.07
CA ASP A 241 7.26 31.38 0.09
C ASP A 241 6.91 31.86 -1.33
N ALA A 242 7.90 32.10 -2.19
CA ALA A 242 7.69 32.52 -3.57
C ALA A 242 7.01 31.42 -4.40
N LEU A 243 7.45 30.17 -4.25
CA LEU A 243 6.85 29.04 -4.95
C LEU A 243 5.41 28.80 -4.49
N ILE A 244 5.13 28.91 -3.19
CA ILE A 244 3.76 28.82 -2.65
C ILE A 244 2.90 29.99 -3.17
N ARG A 245 3.43 31.22 -3.23
CA ARG A 245 2.69 32.35 -3.83
C ARG A 245 2.28 32.07 -5.26
N THR A 246 3.20 31.57 -6.08
CA THR A 246 2.91 31.18 -7.46
C THR A 246 1.87 30.06 -7.53
N ALA A 247 2.05 28.99 -6.74
CA ALA A 247 1.17 27.82 -6.73
C ALA A 247 -0.31 28.13 -6.41
N TYR A 248 -0.54 29.08 -5.49
CA TYR A 248 -1.86 29.46 -5.01
C TYR A 248 -2.37 30.80 -5.57
N GLY A 249 -1.57 31.47 -6.42
CA GLY A 249 -1.90 32.79 -6.97
C GLY A 249 -2.08 33.86 -5.89
N ILE A 250 -1.18 33.86 -4.89
CA ILE A 250 -1.16 34.80 -3.77
C ILE A 250 -0.46 36.09 -4.22
N ALA A 251 -1.01 37.23 -3.84
CA ALA A 251 -0.45 38.55 -4.14
C ALA A 251 1.01 38.68 -3.63
N PRO A 252 1.87 39.45 -4.31
CA PRO A 252 3.27 39.65 -3.90
C PRO A 252 3.44 40.17 -2.46
N ASN A 253 2.45 40.91 -1.95
CA ASN A 253 2.43 41.44 -0.59
C ASN A 253 1.75 40.51 0.44
N SER A 254 1.39 39.29 0.03
CA SER A 254 0.77 38.25 0.88
C SER A 254 -0.60 38.62 1.47
N SER A 255 -1.21 39.73 1.04
CA SER A 255 -2.43 40.27 1.64
C SER A 255 -3.65 39.34 1.52
N ASP A 256 -3.63 38.43 0.56
CA ASP A 256 -4.70 37.47 0.29
C ASP A 256 -4.33 36.01 0.62
N TYR A 257 -3.21 35.76 1.31
CA TYR A 257 -2.75 34.40 1.66
C TYR A 257 -3.87 33.56 2.26
N ALA A 258 -4.50 34.06 3.33
CA ALA A 258 -5.53 33.32 4.06
C ALA A 258 -6.74 32.98 3.19
N ALA A 259 -7.12 33.87 2.26
CA ALA A 259 -8.23 33.63 1.34
C ALA A 259 -7.86 32.59 0.26
N LYS A 260 -6.64 32.67 -0.29
CA LYS A 260 -6.17 31.79 -1.37
C LYS A 260 -5.83 30.38 -0.91
N THR A 261 -5.39 30.21 0.33
CA THR A 261 -5.08 28.89 0.90
C THR A 261 -6.20 28.32 1.76
N ALA A 262 -7.36 28.99 1.83
CA ALA A 262 -8.49 28.56 2.65
C ALA A 262 -8.91 27.12 2.30
N GLY A 263 -8.81 26.23 3.28
CA GLY A 263 -9.13 24.81 3.14
C GLY A 263 -7.99 23.93 2.64
N TYR A 264 -6.92 24.48 2.07
CA TYR A 264 -5.79 23.74 1.46
C TYR A 264 -4.58 23.57 2.38
N ASP A 265 -4.70 23.92 3.65
CA ASP A 265 -3.69 23.68 4.67
C ASP A 265 -4.12 22.51 5.57
N PRO A 266 -3.57 21.29 5.40
CA PRO A 266 -3.89 20.13 6.22
C PRO A 266 -3.68 20.36 7.73
N ALA A 267 -2.79 21.27 8.12
CA ALA A 267 -2.60 21.63 9.52
C ALA A 267 -3.80 22.38 10.12
N LEU A 268 -4.65 23.00 9.29
CA LEU A 268 -5.89 23.67 9.72
C LEU A 268 -7.14 22.77 9.58
N ARG A 269 -7.01 21.61 8.93
CA ARG A 269 -8.10 20.61 8.82
C ARG A 269 -8.35 19.90 10.15
N THR A 270 -9.57 19.41 10.32
CA THR A 270 -9.97 18.62 11.49
C THR A 270 -9.54 17.16 11.31
N ALA A 271 -9.37 16.42 12.39
CA ALA A 271 -9.05 14.98 12.31
C ALA A 271 -10.16 14.18 11.59
N ALA A 272 -11.42 14.61 11.73
CA ALA A 272 -12.57 14.00 11.07
C ALA A 272 -12.50 14.06 9.54
N ASP A 273 -11.77 15.02 8.96
CA ASP A 273 -11.57 15.13 7.51
C ASP A 273 -10.75 13.96 6.94
N PHE A 274 -10.08 13.18 7.80
CA PHE A 274 -9.27 12.01 7.43
C PHE A 274 -9.86 10.70 7.96
N ASN A 275 -11.10 10.73 8.47
CA ASN A 275 -11.72 9.58 9.12
C ASN A 275 -11.79 8.37 8.17
N GLY A 276 -11.41 7.20 8.67
CA GLY A 276 -11.46 5.94 7.92
C GLY A 276 -10.36 5.75 6.87
N VAL A 277 -9.44 6.71 6.70
CA VAL A 277 -8.28 6.57 5.79
C VAL A 277 -7.02 6.26 6.62
N PRO A 278 -6.44 5.05 6.49
CA PRO A 278 -5.14 4.73 7.09
C PRO A 278 -4.03 5.63 6.55
N ILE A 279 -3.17 6.12 7.44
CA ILE A 279 -2.06 7.02 7.09
C ILE A 279 -0.75 6.44 7.65
N PHE A 280 0.23 6.22 6.78
CA PHE A 280 1.58 5.82 7.16
C PHE A 280 2.53 6.98 6.91
N ILE A 281 3.26 7.39 7.94
CA ILE A 281 4.19 8.51 7.90
C ILE A 281 5.59 7.98 8.11
N VAL A 282 6.47 8.30 7.19
CA VAL A 282 7.91 8.11 7.31
C VAL A 282 8.53 9.49 7.40
N GLY A 283 9.42 9.69 8.36
CA GLY A 283 10.20 10.91 8.43
C GLY A 283 11.49 10.71 9.19
N SER A 284 12.21 11.80 9.44
CA SER A 284 13.40 11.80 10.28
C SER A 284 13.39 12.95 11.27
N SER A 285 13.70 12.67 12.54
CA SER A 285 13.98 13.71 13.53
C SER A 285 15.15 14.64 13.15
N ASN A 286 16.03 14.20 12.25
CA ASN A 286 17.19 14.97 11.76
C ASN A 286 16.90 15.74 10.46
N ASP A 287 15.66 15.69 9.97
CA ASP A 287 15.25 16.48 8.82
C ASP A 287 15.17 17.97 9.19
N ASN A 288 16.13 18.77 8.69
CA ASN A 288 16.13 20.22 8.89
C ASN A 288 15.44 21.00 7.75
N VAL A 289 14.97 20.31 6.71
CA VAL A 289 14.23 20.92 5.59
C VAL A 289 12.73 20.85 5.85
N VAL A 290 12.22 19.69 6.24
CA VAL A 290 10.83 19.45 6.63
C VAL A 290 10.82 18.81 8.03
N PRO A 291 10.99 19.61 9.10
CA PRO A 291 11.16 19.06 10.44
C PRO A 291 9.99 18.17 10.87
N LEU A 292 10.31 16.91 11.22
CA LEU A 292 9.31 15.91 11.58
C LEU A 292 8.36 16.39 12.68
N ALA A 293 8.90 17.07 13.70
CA ALA A 293 8.14 17.64 14.80
C ALA A 293 7.11 18.69 14.37
N LEU A 294 7.38 19.45 13.30
CA LEU A 294 6.49 20.51 12.80
C LEU A 294 5.46 19.99 11.79
N HIS A 295 5.63 18.76 11.28
CA HIS A 295 4.77 18.20 10.24
C HIS A 295 4.30 16.78 10.54
N GLY A 296 5.11 15.76 10.26
CA GLY A 296 4.69 14.35 10.38
C GLY A 296 4.21 13.97 11.79
N GLN A 297 4.95 14.37 12.84
CA GLN A 297 4.52 14.16 14.22
C GLN A 297 3.24 14.94 14.54
N LYS A 298 3.17 16.21 14.12
CA LYS A 298 1.96 17.04 14.30
C LYS A 298 0.72 16.41 13.66
N LEU A 299 0.86 15.77 12.50
CA LEU A 299 -0.23 15.00 11.87
C LEU A 299 -0.57 13.75 12.66
N LYS A 300 0.43 12.97 13.07
CA LYS A 300 0.24 11.76 13.89
C LYS A 300 -0.53 12.05 15.17
N ASP A 301 -0.19 13.14 15.85
CA ASP A 301 -0.84 13.57 17.09
C ASP A 301 -2.27 14.03 16.84
N LYS A 302 -2.50 14.80 15.77
CA LYS A 302 -3.84 15.24 15.36
C LYS A 302 -4.78 14.06 15.09
N LEU A 303 -4.28 13.01 14.46
CA LEU A 303 -5.08 11.85 14.04
C LEU A 303 -5.29 10.82 15.16
N ASN A 304 -4.62 10.98 16.31
CA ASN A 304 -4.68 10.02 17.39
C ASN A 304 -6.13 9.86 17.89
N GLY A 305 -6.65 8.62 17.86
CA GLY A 305 -8.04 8.31 18.22
C GLY A 305 -9.08 8.53 17.11
N PHE A 306 -8.69 9.00 15.92
CA PHE A 306 -9.61 9.23 14.79
C PHE A 306 -9.32 8.32 13.59
N SER A 307 -8.04 8.17 13.22
CA SER A 307 -7.63 7.31 12.10
C SER A 307 -6.41 6.48 12.48
N LYS A 308 -6.22 5.33 11.81
CA LYS A 308 -4.99 4.55 11.97
C LYS A 308 -3.84 5.35 11.34
N ALA A 309 -3.08 6.02 12.19
CA ALA A 309 -1.89 6.75 11.81
C ALA A 309 -0.66 6.06 12.40
N THR A 310 0.25 5.60 11.55
CA THR A 310 1.54 5.01 11.92
C THR A 310 2.65 6.01 11.61
N LEU A 311 3.62 6.17 12.50
CA LEU A 311 4.80 7.01 12.29
C LEU A 311 6.05 6.16 12.47
N LEU A 312 6.92 6.19 11.46
CA LEU A 312 8.25 5.63 11.47
C LEU A 312 9.27 6.79 11.40
N ASP A 313 9.97 7.01 12.51
CA ASP A 313 11.12 7.91 12.55
C ASP A 313 12.38 7.11 12.20
N THR A 314 13.02 7.46 11.09
CA THR A 314 14.18 6.75 10.57
C THR A 314 15.49 7.18 11.26
N HIS A 315 15.49 8.23 12.10
CA HIS A 315 16.56 8.72 12.99
C HIS A 315 18.00 8.92 12.44
N VAL A 316 18.36 8.43 11.26
CA VAL A 316 19.75 8.42 10.75
C VAL A 316 19.98 9.26 9.49
N PHE A 317 18.93 9.82 8.91
CA PHE A 317 19.05 10.54 7.63
C PHE A 317 18.54 11.98 7.71
N GLY A 318 19.16 12.90 6.95
CA GLY A 318 18.58 14.23 6.72
C GLY A 318 17.43 14.18 5.71
N HIS A 319 16.90 15.33 5.28
CA HIS A 319 15.89 15.39 4.22
C HIS A 319 16.35 14.61 2.99
N SER A 320 15.64 13.56 2.62
CA SER A 320 16.03 12.69 1.49
C SER A 320 17.42 12.03 1.61
N GLY A 321 18.03 11.98 2.81
CA GLY A 321 19.21 11.17 3.06
C GLY A 321 18.84 9.69 3.16
N GLY A 322 19.69 8.78 2.69
CA GLY A 322 19.41 7.33 2.79
C GLY A 322 18.28 6.82 1.88
N PRO A 323 17.78 5.59 2.10
CA PRO A 323 16.57 5.11 1.44
C PRO A 323 15.37 5.88 2.02
N SER A 324 15.19 7.13 1.58
CA SER A 324 14.08 8.01 1.95
C SER A 324 12.71 7.40 1.70
N PHE A 325 12.67 6.32 0.92
CA PHE A 325 11.51 5.51 0.66
C PHE A 325 11.70 4.08 1.20
N PRO A 326 11.06 3.72 2.32
CA PRO A 326 11.18 2.39 2.90
C PRO A 326 10.26 1.41 2.17
N VAL A 327 10.82 0.75 1.15
CA VAL A 327 10.09 -0.20 0.26
C VAL A 327 9.36 -1.31 1.04
N PRO A 328 9.96 -1.98 2.05
CA PRO A 328 9.24 -3.02 2.79
C PRO A 328 7.97 -2.50 3.47
N GLU A 329 8.06 -1.35 4.13
CA GLU A 329 6.96 -0.70 4.83
C GLU A 329 5.88 -0.23 3.86
N PHE A 330 6.27 0.29 2.70
CA PHE A 330 5.31 0.63 1.66
C PHE A 330 4.55 -0.60 1.16
N LYS A 331 5.24 -1.72 0.91
CA LYS A 331 4.58 -2.97 0.50
C LYS A 331 3.60 -3.47 1.56
N LEU A 332 4.02 -3.49 2.83
CA LEU A 332 3.14 -3.86 3.94
C LEU A 332 1.92 -2.94 4.03
N PHE A 333 2.12 -1.63 3.84
CA PHE A 333 1.02 -0.67 3.79
C PHE A 333 0.06 -0.94 2.63
N LEU A 334 0.58 -1.19 1.42
CA LEU A 334 -0.24 -1.55 0.26
C LEU A 334 -1.07 -2.81 0.53
N LEU A 335 -0.46 -3.87 1.06
CA LEU A 335 -1.17 -5.09 1.43
C LEU A 335 -2.26 -4.83 2.47
N GLU A 336 -1.97 -4.00 3.48
CA GLU A 336 -2.95 -3.66 4.51
C GLU A 336 -4.17 -2.95 3.93
N VAL A 337 -3.97 -1.85 3.19
CA VAL A 337 -5.07 -0.99 2.71
C VAL A 337 -5.84 -1.57 1.54
N THR A 338 -5.30 -2.62 0.91
CA THR A 338 -5.95 -3.34 -0.18
C THR A 338 -6.63 -4.63 0.28
N GLY A 339 -6.53 -4.98 1.56
CA GLY A 339 -7.24 -6.11 2.16
C GLY A 339 -6.51 -7.45 2.06
N GLY A 340 -5.17 -7.43 1.97
CA GLY A 340 -4.31 -8.61 1.89
C GLY A 340 -3.46 -8.60 0.61
N PRO A 341 -2.82 -9.74 0.26
CA PRO A 341 -2.28 -9.89 -1.07
C PRO A 341 -3.46 -9.69 -2.03
N LEU A 342 -3.47 -8.54 -2.71
CA LEU A 342 -4.19 -8.40 -3.96
C LEU A 342 -3.86 -9.67 -4.71
N ALA A 343 -4.88 -10.42 -5.11
CA ALA A 343 -4.65 -11.56 -5.96
C ALA A 343 -3.90 -11.04 -7.19
N LEU A 344 -2.56 -11.09 -7.16
CA LEU A 344 -1.69 -11.06 -8.33
C LEU A 344 -2.28 -12.17 -9.17
N PRO A 345 -3.08 -11.82 -10.19
CA PRO A 345 -4.28 -12.52 -10.59
C PRO A 345 -4.04 -14.02 -10.56
N GLU A 346 -4.33 -14.66 -9.42
CA GLU A 346 -4.31 -16.10 -9.09
C GLU A 346 -3.27 -17.04 -9.77
N GLN A 347 -2.28 -16.50 -10.50
CA GLN A 347 -1.53 -17.11 -11.60
C GLN A 347 -0.23 -16.33 -11.94
N ALA A 348 0.43 -15.70 -10.96
CA ALA A 348 1.89 -15.53 -11.06
C ALA A 348 2.64 -16.88 -10.92
N VAL A 349 1.89 -17.98 -10.77
CA VAL A 349 2.35 -19.33 -10.40
C VAL A 349 3.53 -19.85 -11.23
N ALA A 350 3.83 -19.35 -12.44
CA ALA A 350 5.00 -19.85 -13.15
C ALA A 350 5.50 -19.00 -14.32
N GLN A 351 5.48 -17.66 -14.24
CA GLN A 351 5.86 -16.87 -15.42
C GLN A 351 5.08 -17.22 -16.71
N GLY A 352 3.79 -17.54 -16.57
CA GLY A 352 2.96 -18.01 -17.69
C GLY A 352 3.01 -19.52 -17.95
N LYS A 353 3.67 -20.33 -17.11
CA LYS A 353 3.57 -21.78 -17.22
C LYS A 353 2.30 -22.33 -16.51
N PRO A 354 1.64 -23.34 -17.08
CA PRO A 354 0.54 -24.04 -16.42
C PRO A 354 0.92 -24.67 -15.08
N VAL A 355 0.01 -24.59 -14.11
CA VAL A 355 0.05 -25.37 -12.85
C VAL A 355 -0.26 -26.84 -13.17
N ILE A 356 0.59 -27.74 -12.71
CA ILE A 356 0.33 -29.19 -12.80
C ILE A 356 -0.54 -29.62 -11.63
N PHE A 357 -0.14 -29.25 -10.41
CA PHE A 357 -0.91 -29.45 -9.18
C PHE A 357 -0.47 -28.45 -8.09
N ASP A 358 -1.33 -28.23 -7.10
CA ASP A 358 -1.14 -27.35 -5.94
C ASP A 358 -1.72 -28.00 -4.69
N LEU A 359 -0.84 -28.43 -3.79
CA LEU A 359 -1.19 -29.03 -2.51
C LEU A 359 -1.04 -27.95 -1.44
N ASP A 360 -2.14 -27.25 -1.16
CA ASP A 360 -2.23 -26.24 -0.11
C ASP A 360 -3.14 -26.77 1.03
N PRO A 361 -2.64 -26.93 2.27
CA PRO A 361 -3.46 -27.36 3.40
C PRO A 361 -4.60 -26.39 3.73
N ASN A 362 -4.50 -25.11 3.34
CA ASN A 362 -5.58 -24.14 3.57
C ASN A 362 -6.86 -24.51 2.83
N ALA A 363 -6.74 -25.21 1.70
CA ALA A 363 -7.86 -25.75 0.94
C ALA A 363 -8.54 -26.94 1.64
N LEU A 364 -7.87 -27.58 2.60
CA LEU A 364 -8.42 -28.75 3.28
C LEU A 364 -9.44 -28.32 4.35
N ALA A 365 -10.61 -28.97 4.29
CA ALA A 365 -11.69 -28.86 5.28
C ALA A 365 -11.45 -29.72 6.53
N PHE A 366 -10.19 -29.75 7.02
CA PHE A 366 -9.82 -30.46 8.24
C PHE A 366 -9.65 -29.49 9.42
N ASP A 367 -10.08 -29.93 10.61
CA ASP A 367 -9.86 -29.24 11.88
C ASP A 367 -8.40 -29.39 12.36
N ASN A 368 -7.97 -28.50 13.25
CA ASN A 368 -6.66 -28.59 13.89
C ASN A 368 -6.50 -29.94 14.64
N GLY A 369 -5.45 -30.69 14.33
CA GLY A 369 -5.17 -32.01 14.89
C GLY A 369 -5.84 -33.19 14.16
N ALA A 370 -6.69 -32.94 13.15
CA ALA A 370 -7.32 -33.99 12.37
C ALA A 370 -6.31 -34.76 11.50
N ASP A 371 -6.62 -36.02 11.21
CA ASP A 371 -5.85 -36.85 10.28
C ASP A 371 -6.06 -36.40 8.85
N ILE A 372 -4.95 -36.17 8.13
CA ILE A 372 -4.96 -35.91 6.70
C ILE A 372 -4.95 -37.26 5.98
N THR A 373 -6.14 -37.82 5.78
CA THR A 373 -6.33 -39.14 5.12
C THR A 373 -6.28 -39.04 3.60
N THR A 374 -6.68 -37.89 3.06
CA THR A 374 -6.59 -37.53 1.65
C THR A 374 -6.12 -36.09 1.51
N TRP A 375 -5.32 -35.83 0.48
CA TRP A 375 -4.97 -34.48 0.07
C TRP A 375 -5.16 -34.37 -1.43
N SER A 376 -6.24 -33.71 -1.83
CA SER A 376 -6.52 -33.43 -3.23
C SER A 376 -5.95 -32.08 -3.63
N SER A 377 -5.36 -32.02 -4.82
CA SER A 377 -5.09 -30.74 -5.48
C SER A 377 -6.40 -30.15 -5.97
N GLU A 378 -6.77 -28.96 -5.51
CA GLU A 378 -7.93 -28.22 -6.06
C GLU A 378 -7.60 -27.51 -7.38
N ARG A 379 -6.30 -27.46 -7.75
CA ARG A 379 -5.80 -26.74 -8.92
C ARG A 379 -4.90 -27.61 -9.79
N GLY A 380 -4.75 -27.21 -11.05
CA GLY A 380 -3.83 -27.83 -12.00
C GLY A 380 -4.47 -28.85 -12.93
N SER A 381 -3.69 -29.30 -13.92
CA SER A 381 -4.16 -30.20 -14.97
C SER A 381 -4.21 -31.67 -14.54
N VAL A 382 -3.57 -32.02 -13.41
CA VAL A 382 -3.56 -33.39 -12.91
C VAL A 382 -4.31 -33.44 -11.57
N PRO A 383 -5.48 -34.08 -11.51
CA PRO A 383 -6.14 -34.35 -10.24
C PRO A 383 -5.27 -35.35 -9.46
N ILE A 384 -4.55 -34.85 -8.46
CA ILE A 384 -3.77 -35.67 -7.56
C ILE A 384 -4.57 -35.83 -6.29
N THR A 385 -4.90 -37.08 -5.93
CA THR A 385 -5.30 -37.44 -4.56
C THR A 385 -4.17 -38.25 -3.95
N ILE A 386 -3.66 -37.75 -2.83
CA ILE A 386 -2.59 -38.41 -2.11
C ILE A 386 -3.20 -39.08 -0.87
N SER A 387 -2.98 -40.39 -0.71
CA SER A 387 -3.48 -41.17 0.44
C SER A 387 -2.35 -41.94 1.11
N THR A 388 -2.53 -42.22 2.41
CA THR A 388 -1.61 -43.05 3.18
C THR A 388 -1.86 -44.55 2.92
N ARG A 389 -0.82 -45.37 3.03
CA ARG A 389 -0.98 -46.82 3.26
C ARG A 389 -0.80 -47.11 4.75
N GLY A 390 -1.88 -47.14 5.54
CA GLY A 390 -1.84 -47.47 6.97
C GLY A 390 -2.79 -46.66 7.85
N THR A 391 -2.58 -46.71 9.18
CA THR A 391 -3.36 -45.98 10.21
C THR A 391 -2.67 -44.72 10.74
N ASN A 392 -1.44 -44.45 10.30
CA ASN A 392 -0.65 -43.31 10.75
C ASN A 392 -0.69 -42.21 9.69
N TYR A 393 -1.46 -41.16 9.96
CA TYR A 393 -1.67 -40.04 9.04
C TYR A 393 -0.93 -38.78 9.51
N PRO A 394 -0.44 -37.95 8.58
CA PRO A 394 -0.03 -36.59 8.92
C PRO A 394 -1.18 -35.84 9.59
N LYS A 395 -0.84 -34.94 10.50
CA LYS A 395 -1.83 -34.17 11.27
C LYS A 395 -1.96 -32.76 10.71
N MET A 396 -3.20 -32.29 10.66
CA MET A 396 -3.49 -30.90 10.32
C MET A 396 -3.08 -29.97 11.47
N SER A 397 -2.52 -28.80 11.15
CA SER A 397 -2.25 -27.77 12.14
C SER A 397 -2.54 -26.37 11.61
N THR A 398 -3.02 -25.45 12.45
CA THR A 398 -3.24 -24.03 12.10
C THR A 398 -2.07 -23.13 12.50
N ALA A 399 -0.96 -23.70 13.00
CA ALA A 399 0.21 -22.97 13.47
C ALA A 399 1.28 -22.79 12.38
N GLY A 400 0.86 -22.52 11.14
CA GLY A 400 1.74 -22.28 10.01
C GLY A 400 2.27 -20.85 9.92
N PRO A 401 3.19 -20.60 8.98
CA PRO A 401 3.76 -19.30 8.77
C PRO A 401 2.67 -18.38 8.17
N GLY A 402 2.67 -17.12 8.59
CA GLY A 402 1.59 -16.18 8.25
C GLY A 402 0.20 -16.58 8.74
N GLY A 403 0.09 -17.47 9.75
CA GLY A 403 -1.19 -17.96 10.28
C GLY A 403 -1.91 -18.99 9.40
N ARG A 404 -1.21 -19.55 8.40
CA ARG A 404 -1.75 -20.53 7.45
C ARG A 404 -1.84 -21.93 8.07
N LYS A 405 -2.68 -22.78 7.48
CA LYS A 405 -2.73 -24.21 7.82
C LYS A 405 -1.53 -24.98 7.25
N ILE A 406 -1.14 -26.06 7.92
CA ILE A 406 0.02 -26.91 7.59
C ILE A 406 -0.30 -28.39 7.79
N ALA A 407 0.39 -29.25 7.04
CA ALA A 407 0.44 -30.69 7.28
C ALA A 407 1.70 -31.04 8.09
N THR A 408 1.52 -31.68 9.25
CA THR A 408 2.59 -32.10 10.17
C THR A 408 2.87 -33.58 10.00
N PHE A 409 4.13 -33.92 9.73
CA PHE A 409 4.62 -35.29 9.54
C PHE A 409 5.53 -35.70 10.71
N ASP A 410 5.37 -36.95 11.16
CA ASP A 410 6.20 -37.61 12.16
C ASP A 410 6.83 -38.89 11.57
N ALA A 411 8.16 -38.86 11.42
CA ALA A 411 8.91 -40.00 10.89
C ALA A 411 8.80 -41.26 11.75
N ALA A 412 8.65 -41.12 13.08
CA ALA A 412 8.53 -42.28 13.98
C ALA A 412 7.26 -43.09 13.69
N MET A 413 6.27 -42.45 13.08
CA MET A 413 4.99 -43.05 12.72
C MET A 413 4.96 -43.59 11.29
N GLY A 414 6.05 -43.45 10.52
CA GLY A 414 6.10 -43.92 9.13
C GLY A 414 5.11 -43.20 8.20
N GLN A 415 4.78 -41.94 8.52
CA GLN A 415 3.75 -41.18 7.81
C GLN A 415 4.21 -40.82 6.41
N SER A 416 3.39 -41.16 5.42
CA SER A 416 3.60 -40.71 4.04
C SER A 416 2.29 -40.61 3.29
N LEU A 417 2.22 -39.65 2.39
CA LEU A 417 1.12 -39.50 1.46
C LEU A 417 1.68 -39.84 0.08
N SER A 418 1.13 -40.84 -0.61
CA SER A 418 1.46 -41.15 -2.00
C SER A 418 0.27 -40.94 -2.94
N SER A 419 0.49 -40.34 -4.10
CA SER A 419 -0.54 -40.30 -5.13
C SER A 419 -0.64 -41.67 -5.80
N ALA A 420 -1.86 -42.15 -6.03
CA ALA A 420 -2.10 -43.37 -6.79
C ALA A 420 -1.97 -43.15 -8.31
N LEU A 421 -1.09 -42.24 -8.76
CA LEU A 421 -0.95 -41.92 -10.19
C LEU A 421 -0.31 -43.09 -10.93
N GLY A 422 -1.15 -44.04 -11.32
CA GLY A 422 -0.84 -45.13 -12.24
C GLY A 422 -1.15 -44.80 -13.70
N VAL A 423 -1.39 -43.54 -14.11
CA VAL A 423 -1.81 -43.25 -15.50
C VAL A 423 -1.25 -41.99 -16.20
N SER A 424 -0.37 -41.18 -15.60
CA SER A 424 0.38 -40.20 -16.42
C SER A 424 1.64 -39.73 -15.74
N MET A 425 2.79 -40.25 -16.20
CA MET A 425 4.09 -39.67 -15.91
C MET A 425 4.07 -38.19 -16.31
N ILE A 426 4.56 -37.29 -15.46
CA ILE A 426 4.89 -35.92 -15.86
C ILE A 426 6.09 -36.05 -16.79
N ASN A 427 5.87 -36.18 -18.09
CA ASN A 427 6.92 -36.38 -19.10
C ASN A 427 7.37 -35.05 -19.72
N GLN A 428 7.70 -34.08 -18.86
CA GLN A 428 8.10 -32.75 -19.27
C GLN A 428 8.94 -32.08 -18.18
N PRO A 429 9.77 -31.08 -18.53
CA PRO A 429 10.39 -30.21 -17.54
C PRO A 429 9.35 -29.70 -16.54
N VAL A 430 9.73 -29.65 -15.27
CA VAL A 430 8.83 -29.31 -14.16
C VAL A 430 9.59 -28.54 -13.10
N THR A 431 8.94 -27.57 -12.48
CA THR A 431 9.47 -26.90 -11.30
C THR A 431 8.55 -27.17 -10.11
N TYR A 432 9.14 -27.51 -8.97
CA TYR A 432 8.44 -27.64 -7.69
C TYR A 432 8.83 -26.47 -6.79
N ALA A 433 7.85 -25.89 -6.11
CA ALA A 433 8.06 -24.99 -4.98
C ALA A 433 7.47 -25.63 -3.72
N LEU A 434 8.25 -25.65 -2.65
CA LEU A 434 7.90 -26.23 -1.37
C LEU A 434 8.07 -25.20 -0.27
N ILE A 435 7.03 -25.04 0.55
CA ILE A 435 7.11 -24.27 1.79
C ILE A 435 7.11 -25.27 2.94
N THR A 436 8.25 -25.41 3.61
CA THR A 436 8.44 -26.49 4.58
C THR A 436 9.26 -26.07 5.78
N ARG A 437 9.08 -26.76 6.92
CA ARG A 437 9.91 -26.67 8.11
C ARG A 437 10.38 -28.07 8.51
N ILE A 438 11.68 -28.31 8.55
CA ILE A 438 12.24 -29.61 8.97
C ILE A 438 12.51 -29.59 10.48
N ARG A 439 12.03 -30.60 11.21
CA ARG A 439 12.11 -30.66 12.68
C ARG A 439 13.09 -31.69 13.24
N ALA A 440 13.57 -32.63 12.43
CA ALA A 440 14.55 -33.61 12.88
C ALA A 440 15.89 -33.49 12.13
N VAL A 441 16.96 -33.84 12.85
CA VAL A 441 18.28 -34.02 12.29
C VAL A 441 18.40 -35.45 11.75
N GLY A 442 18.58 -35.58 10.44
CA GLY A 442 18.71 -36.88 9.77
C GLY A 442 18.54 -36.75 8.27
N SER A 443 18.89 -37.82 7.55
CA SER A 443 18.55 -37.92 6.13
C SER A 443 17.05 -38.18 5.99
N GLN A 444 16.28 -37.16 5.60
CA GLN A 444 14.83 -37.23 5.48
C GLN A 444 14.39 -36.92 4.06
N ARG A 445 13.33 -37.58 3.59
CA ARG A 445 12.86 -37.41 2.21
C ARG A 445 11.52 -36.69 2.23
N ILE A 446 11.48 -35.51 1.63
CA ILE A 446 10.32 -34.61 1.66
C ILE A 446 9.39 -34.93 0.50
N LEU A 447 9.93 -34.98 -0.72
CA LEU A 447 9.23 -35.27 -1.96
C LEU A 447 9.99 -36.34 -2.74
N ALA A 448 9.29 -37.38 -3.20
CA ALA A 448 9.84 -38.45 -4.02
C ALA A 448 8.86 -38.89 -5.12
N SER A 449 9.40 -39.39 -6.23
CA SER A 449 8.62 -40.20 -7.20
C SER A 449 8.48 -41.64 -6.68
N PRO A 450 7.36 -42.35 -6.95
CA PRO A 450 7.09 -43.67 -6.39
C PRO A 450 7.84 -44.84 -7.06
N SER A 451 8.41 -44.67 -8.26
CA SER A 451 9.08 -45.76 -9.00
C SER A 451 10.58 -45.86 -8.71
N THR A 452 11.16 -47.04 -8.92
CA THR A 452 12.60 -47.30 -8.72
C THR A 452 13.49 -46.70 -9.81
N SER A 453 12.91 -46.15 -10.87
CA SER A 453 13.63 -45.81 -12.11
C SER A 453 13.69 -44.31 -12.41
N HIS A 454 12.80 -43.49 -11.83
CA HIS A 454 12.72 -42.05 -12.10
C HIS A 454 12.48 -41.27 -10.80
N TYR A 455 13.54 -40.92 -10.06
CA TYR A 455 13.42 -40.27 -8.74
C TYR A 455 13.56 -38.75 -8.79
N HIS A 456 12.46 -38.01 -8.70
CA HIS A 456 12.55 -36.61 -8.24
C HIS A 456 12.65 -36.61 -6.71
N LEU A 457 13.86 -36.71 -6.17
CA LEU A 457 14.06 -36.74 -4.73
C LEU A 457 14.48 -35.38 -4.19
N ILE A 458 13.62 -34.72 -3.42
CA ILE A 458 13.99 -33.60 -2.56
C ILE A 458 14.15 -34.15 -1.15
N HIS A 459 15.38 -34.14 -0.66
CA HIS A 459 15.69 -34.68 0.66
C HIS A 459 16.59 -33.74 1.44
N THR A 460 16.57 -33.94 2.74
CA THR A 460 17.55 -33.39 3.64
C THR A 460 18.66 -34.39 3.91
N GLN A 461 19.89 -33.91 4.09
CA GLN A 461 20.99 -34.72 4.61
C GLN A 461 21.67 -33.98 5.77
N VAL A 462 22.12 -34.74 6.77
CA VAL A 462 23.04 -34.23 7.80
C VAL A 462 24.45 -34.26 7.22
N GLY A 463 25.00 -33.10 6.90
CA GLY A 463 26.43 -32.92 6.70
C GLY A 463 27.10 -32.31 7.92
N ASP A 464 28.41 -32.10 7.87
CA ASP A 464 29.21 -31.46 8.94
C ASP A 464 28.73 -30.04 9.33
N VAL A 465 27.87 -29.44 8.50
CA VAL A 465 27.37 -28.05 8.64
C VAL A 465 25.83 -27.99 8.71
N GLY A 466 25.14 -29.11 9.00
CA GLY A 466 23.69 -29.13 9.21
C GLY A 466 22.85 -29.79 8.11
N VAL A 467 21.54 -29.53 8.14
CA VAL A 467 20.50 -30.14 7.28
C VAL A 467 20.40 -29.36 5.96
N ARG A 468 20.67 -30.02 4.82
CA ARG A 468 20.81 -29.41 3.48
C ARG A 468 19.75 -29.89 2.50
N ALA A 469 19.28 -29.04 1.58
CA ALA A 469 18.43 -29.51 0.48
C ALA A 469 19.30 -30.17 -0.60
N ALA A 470 18.92 -31.36 -1.03
CA ALA A 470 19.62 -32.07 -2.08
C ALA A 470 18.65 -32.70 -3.08
N VAL A 471 19.11 -32.78 -4.33
CA VAL A 471 18.43 -33.46 -5.43
C VAL A 471 19.27 -34.64 -5.88
N SER A 472 18.63 -35.80 -6.00
CA SER A 472 19.28 -37.05 -6.36
C SER A 472 18.43 -37.83 -7.36
N THR A 473 19.09 -38.52 -8.28
CA THR A 473 18.50 -39.20 -9.45
C THR A 473 18.40 -40.72 -9.26
N THR A 474 19.14 -41.26 -8.29
CA THR A 474 19.09 -42.65 -7.84
C THR A 474 19.05 -42.68 -6.31
N ALA A 475 18.93 -43.86 -5.69
CA ALA A 475 18.88 -43.91 -4.23
C ALA A 475 20.15 -43.36 -3.54
N ASP A 476 21.29 -43.30 -4.26
CA ASP A 476 22.62 -43.08 -3.70
C ASP A 476 23.55 -42.11 -4.49
N ALA A 477 23.13 -41.54 -5.64
CA ALA A 477 23.95 -40.58 -6.41
C ALA A 477 23.46 -39.13 -6.23
N GLN A 478 24.26 -38.30 -5.57
CA GLN A 478 23.92 -36.89 -5.32
C GLN A 478 24.22 -36.04 -6.57
N SER A 479 23.20 -35.36 -7.09
CA SER A 479 23.34 -34.51 -8.27
C SER A 479 23.48 -33.02 -7.93
N MET A 480 22.87 -32.56 -6.84
CA MET A 480 22.94 -31.17 -6.37
C MET A 480 22.79 -31.08 -4.85
N ILE A 481 23.57 -30.20 -4.20
CA ILE A 481 23.45 -29.90 -2.77
C ILE A 481 23.54 -28.38 -2.59
N ASP A 482 22.55 -27.79 -1.92
CA ASP A 482 22.67 -26.43 -1.41
C ASP A 482 23.37 -26.47 -0.04
N ASN A 483 24.65 -26.11 -0.02
CA ASN A 483 25.48 -26.07 1.18
C ASN A 483 25.31 -24.79 1.99
N THR A 484 24.50 -23.82 1.51
CA THR A 484 24.48 -22.47 2.06
C THR A 484 23.45 -22.28 3.18
N VAL A 485 22.53 -23.24 3.36
CA VAL A 485 21.39 -23.06 4.27
C VAL A 485 21.24 -24.24 5.24
N THR A 486 21.15 -23.92 6.53
CA THR A 486 20.70 -24.87 7.57
C THR A 486 19.17 -24.85 7.65
N LEU A 487 18.55 -25.99 7.37
CA LEU A 487 17.09 -26.10 7.23
C LEU A 487 16.32 -26.45 8.52
N THR A 488 16.99 -26.54 9.68
CA THR A 488 16.33 -27.00 10.91
C THR A 488 15.50 -25.92 11.60
N ASN A 489 14.27 -26.26 12.00
CA ASN A 489 13.35 -25.50 12.85
C ASN A 489 12.87 -24.15 12.32
N LEU A 490 13.18 -23.80 11.08
CA LEU A 490 12.69 -22.60 10.42
C LEU A 490 11.84 -22.95 9.20
N TRP A 491 10.89 -22.08 8.88
CA TRP A 491 10.17 -22.17 7.61
C TRP A 491 11.10 -21.77 6.47
N ARG A 492 10.98 -22.48 5.36
CA ARG A 492 11.89 -22.40 4.23
C ARG A 492 11.12 -22.44 2.93
N VAL A 493 11.61 -21.69 1.96
CA VAL A 493 11.16 -21.77 0.56
C VAL A 493 12.19 -22.59 -0.20
N VAL A 494 11.78 -23.72 -0.76
CA VAL A 494 12.65 -24.58 -1.58
C VAL A 494 12.07 -24.69 -2.98
N ILE A 495 12.84 -24.27 -3.98
CA ILE A 495 12.44 -24.36 -5.38
C ILE A 495 13.39 -25.29 -6.12
N VAL A 496 12.84 -26.24 -6.88
CA VAL A 496 13.59 -27.21 -7.67
C VAL A 496 13.06 -27.24 -9.09
N ALA A 497 13.89 -26.88 -10.06
CA ALA A 497 13.55 -26.95 -11.47
C ALA A 497 14.28 -28.11 -12.14
N PHE A 498 13.53 -29.04 -12.73
CA PHE A 498 14.03 -30.18 -13.50
C PHE A 498 13.90 -29.88 -14.99
N ASP A 499 15.02 -29.75 -15.72
CA ASP A 499 15.02 -29.41 -17.15
C ASP A 499 15.43 -30.56 -18.09
N GLY A 500 15.66 -31.76 -17.55
CA GLY A 500 16.22 -32.88 -18.29
C GLY A 500 17.70 -33.00 -18.05
N SER A 501 18.52 -32.28 -18.80
CA SER A 501 19.98 -32.38 -18.73
C SER A 501 20.57 -31.79 -17.44
N SER A 502 19.99 -30.69 -16.97
CA SER A 502 20.36 -30.01 -15.74
C SER A 502 19.13 -29.89 -14.84
N SER A 503 19.37 -29.81 -13.55
CA SER A 503 18.38 -29.27 -12.63
C SER A 503 18.99 -28.08 -11.91
N ARG A 504 18.10 -27.34 -11.27
CA ARG A 504 18.43 -26.23 -10.40
C ARG A 504 17.72 -26.39 -9.08
N LEU A 505 18.39 -25.97 -8.02
CA LEU A 505 17.89 -25.94 -6.65
C LEU A 505 18.14 -24.55 -6.10
N LYS A 506 17.16 -24.01 -5.39
CA LYS A 506 17.30 -22.80 -4.59
C LYS A 506 16.63 -23.01 -3.26
N SER A 507 17.28 -22.60 -2.17
CA SER A 507 16.65 -22.46 -0.87
C SER A 507 16.71 -21.02 -0.38
N ASP A 508 15.58 -20.49 0.08
CA ASP A 508 15.40 -19.11 0.58
C ASP A 508 16.07 -18.04 -0.29
N SER A 509 16.88 -17.16 0.30
CA SER A 509 17.69 -16.16 -0.38
C SER A 509 19.03 -16.70 -0.91
N GLY A 510 19.29 -18.00 -0.78
CA GLY A 510 20.52 -18.64 -1.24
C GLY A 510 20.72 -18.55 -2.75
N ALA A 511 21.95 -18.77 -3.21
CA ALA A 511 22.25 -18.82 -4.64
C ALA A 511 21.57 -20.03 -5.30
N VAL A 512 21.25 -19.92 -6.59
CA VAL A 512 20.77 -21.07 -7.36
C VAL A 512 21.92 -22.03 -7.61
N VAL A 513 21.78 -23.28 -7.19
CA VAL A 513 22.73 -24.37 -7.43
C VAL A 513 22.25 -25.17 -8.62
N SER A 514 23.14 -25.50 -9.55
CA SER A 514 22.83 -26.32 -10.73
C SER A 514 23.63 -27.62 -10.70
N GLY A 515 23.08 -28.68 -11.29
CA GLY A 515 23.78 -29.95 -11.45
C GLY A 515 23.08 -30.88 -12.43
N THR A 516 23.77 -31.92 -12.88
CA THR A 516 23.23 -32.85 -13.88
C THR A 516 22.31 -33.87 -13.23
N THR A 517 21.05 -33.88 -13.66
CA THR A 517 20.06 -34.85 -13.20
C THR A 517 19.69 -35.86 -14.26
N ASN A 518 19.78 -35.53 -15.54
CA ASN A 518 19.27 -36.39 -16.63
C ASN A 518 17.81 -36.84 -16.40
N MET A 519 17.01 -35.98 -15.76
CA MET A 519 15.61 -36.25 -15.41
C MET A 519 14.74 -35.08 -15.86
N ASN A 520 13.74 -35.41 -16.68
CA ASN A 520 12.60 -34.56 -17.04
C ASN A 520 11.27 -35.32 -16.87
N THR A 521 11.29 -36.49 -16.19
CA THR A 521 10.11 -37.32 -15.98
C THR A 521 9.86 -37.63 -14.51
N SER A 522 8.59 -37.55 -14.07
CA SER A 522 8.16 -37.93 -12.72
C SER A 522 6.92 -38.81 -12.76
N ASP A 523 6.97 -39.97 -12.09
CA ASP A 523 5.89 -40.97 -12.11
C ASP A 523 4.82 -40.71 -11.03
N GLY A 524 4.95 -39.60 -10.29
CA GLY A 524 4.03 -39.21 -9.25
C GLY A 524 4.68 -38.41 -8.13
N VAL A 525 3.89 -38.20 -7.08
CA VAL A 525 4.24 -37.36 -5.94
C VAL A 525 4.05 -38.18 -4.68
N LYS A 526 5.12 -38.36 -3.92
CA LYS A 526 5.10 -38.95 -2.59
C LYS A 526 5.67 -37.95 -1.60
N LEU A 527 4.86 -37.59 -0.60
CA LEU A 527 5.25 -36.72 0.50
C LEU A 527 5.62 -37.57 1.71
N GLY A 528 6.77 -37.28 2.31
CA GLY A 528 7.17 -37.82 3.60
C GLY A 528 7.78 -39.23 3.63
N ALA A 529 7.98 -39.90 2.48
CA ALA A 529 8.77 -41.15 2.41
C ALA A 529 9.31 -41.47 1.01
N ASN A 530 10.24 -42.43 0.92
CA ASN A 530 10.63 -43.09 -0.33
C ASN A 530 9.72 -44.30 -0.63
N GLY A 531 9.54 -44.68 -1.89
CA GLY A 531 8.80 -45.88 -2.32
C GLY A 531 9.29 -47.21 -1.73
N VAL A 532 10.52 -47.28 -1.20
CA VAL A 532 11.20 -48.55 -0.84
C VAL A 532 12.06 -48.52 0.45
N GLY A 533 11.95 -47.52 1.35
CA GLY A 533 12.85 -47.44 2.53
C GLY A 533 12.29 -46.73 3.78
N SER A 534 13.05 -46.79 4.89
CA SER A 534 12.69 -46.33 6.25
C SER A 534 12.96 -44.85 6.56
N SER A 535 13.39 -44.05 5.59
CA SER A 535 13.67 -42.62 5.79
C SER A 535 12.42 -41.76 5.59
N TYR A 536 11.68 -41.57 6.69
CA TYR A 536 10.48 -40.73 6.72
C TYR A 536 10.80 -39.27 7.08
N PHE A 537 9.92 -38.35 6.69
CA PHE A 537 10.01 -36.93 7.02
C PHE A 537 9.47 -36.62 8.42
N THR A 538 10.21 -35.81 9.18
CA THR A 538 9.72 -35.19 10.42
C THR A 538 9.74 -33.69 10.24
N GLY A 539 8.56 -33.11 10.09
CA GLY A 539 8.45 -31.68 9.85
C GLY A 539 7.08 -31.27 9.37
N ASP A 540 7.01 -30.07 8.80
CA ASP A 540 5.78 -29.46 8.36
C ASP A 540 5.85 -29.07 6.89
N ILE A 541 4.72 -29.14 6.22
CA ILE A 541 4.52 -28.69 4.84
C ILE A 541 3.36 -27.70 4.83
N ALA A 542 3.63 -26.46 4.42
CA ALA A 542 2.62 -25.41 4.23
C ALA A 542 2.15 -25.34 2.77
N ARG A 543 2.94 -25.78 1.80
CA ARG A 543 2.52 -25.91 0.39
C ARG A 543 3.48 -26.77 -0.42
N VAL A 544 2.95 -27.49 -1.40
CA VAL A 544 3.72 -28.09 -2.50
C VAL A 544 3.06 -27.73 -3.82
N LEU A 545 3.76 -26.98 -4.65
CA LEU A 545 3.26 -26.47 -5.92
C LEU A 545 4.14 -27.00 -7.04
N ALA A 546 3.53 -27.60 -8.06
CA ALA A 546 4.24 -28.05 -9.25
C ALA A 546 3.73 -27.34 -10.50
N ILE A 547 4.66 -26.88 -11.32
CA ILE A 547 4.39 -26.11 -12.52
C ILE A 547 5.12 -26.71 -13.71
N SER A 548 4.50 -26.60 -14.88
CA SER A 548 5.11 -27.04 -16.13
C SER A 548 6.33 -26.18 -16.49
N GLY A 549 7.32 -26.78 -17.13
CA GLY A 549 8.57 -26.12 -17.48
C GLY A 549 9.58 -26.04 -16.33
N ALA A 550 10.86 -25.97 -16.70
CA ALA A 550 11.91 -25.56 -15.80
C ALA A 550 12.04 -24.04 -15.77
N MET A 551 12.05 -23.44 -14.58
CA MET A 551 12.31 -22.02 -14.38
C MET A 551 13.77 -21.65 -14.60
N SER A 552 14.03 -20.42 -15.06
CA SER A 552 15.39 -19.89 -15.09
C SER A 552 15.89 -19.53 -13.67
N ALA A 553 17.19 -19.28 -13.52
CA ALA A 553 17.76 -18.95 -12.21
C ALA A 553 17.26 -17.61 -11.65
N SER A 554 17.04 -16.61 -12.51
CA SER A 554 16.42 -15.34 -12.11
C SER A 554 14.99 -15.57 -11.65
N ASP A 555 14.25 -16.37 -12.38
CA ASP A 555 12.83 -16.64 -12.11
C ASP A 555 12.64 -17.37 -10.78
N MET A 556 13.50 -18.34 -10.50
CA MET A 556 13.53 -19.00 -9.19
C MET A 556 13.87 -18.01 -8.06
N THR A 557 14.71 -17.01 -8.34
CA THR A 557 15.09 -15.99 -7.34
C THR A 557 13.92 -15.09 -7.01
N ASP A 558 13.25 -14.57 -8.02
CA ASP A 558 12.09 -13.70 -7.86
C ASP A 558 10.95 -14.47 -7.19
N TRP A 559 10.67 -15.70 -7.65
CA TRP A 559 9.58 -16.50 -7.10
C TRP A 559 9.83 -16.93 -5.65
N ALA A 560 11.08 -17.21 -5.27
CA ALA A 560 11.40 -17.50 -3.88
C ALA A 560 11.14 -16.30 -2.97
N ALA A 561 11.46 -15.09 -3.43
CA ALA A 561 11.19 -13.86 -2.68
C ALA A 561 9.68 -13.59 -2.56
N GLU A 562 8.92 -13.79 -3.64
CA GLU A 562 7.45 -13.68 -3.64
C GLU A 562 6.83 -14.66 -2.64
N LEU A 563 7.24 -15.93 -2.67
CA LEU A 563 6.74 -16.96 -1.75
C LEU A 563 7.16 -16.67 -0.30
N ALA A 564 8.37 -16.16 -0.06
CA ALA A 564 8.79 -15.78 1.29
C ALA A 564 7.90 -14.66 1.85
N VAL A 565 7.59 -13.64 1.04
CA VAL A 565 6.65 -12.58 1.42
C VAL A 565 5.24 -13.13 1.63
N GLU A 566 4.75 -13.98 0.72
CA GLU A 566 3.41 -14.59 0.81
C GLU A 566 3.21 -15.36 2.13
N TYR A 567 4.23 -16.07 2.58
CA TYR A 567 4.19 -16.89 3.79
C TYR A 567 4.76 -16.19 5.04
N GLY A 568 5.32 -14.98 4.90
CA GLY A 568 5.95 -14.25 6.00
C GLY A 568 7.18 -14.97 6.58
N ILE A 569 8.07 -15.45 5.70
CA ILE A 569 9.30 -16.19 6.02
C ILE A 569 10.52 -15.28 5.99
#